data_AF-A0A2M6WSI7-F1
#
_entry.id   AF-A0A2M6WSI7-F1
#
_cell.length_a   1.000
_cell.length_b   1.000
_cell.length_c   1.000
_cell.angle_alpha   90.00
_cell.angle_beta   90.00
_cell.angle_gamma   90.00
#
_symmetry.space_group_name_H-M   'P 1'
#
loop_
_entity.id
_entity.type
_entity.pdbx_description
1 polymer ?
#
loop_
_entity_poly.entity_id
_entity_poly.type
_entity_poly.pdbx_seq_one_letter_code
_entity_poly.pdbx_strand_id
1 'polypeptide(L)'
;MISKTKSLISFQDLFAQAWKYYWQNFNRLMQLMLIAIPVGILGMIAVVGFISWDRVISLVLTNTVSIPMIGIAGSLIMIVSLMFLSSAIILGLVMKTAIFSMVLKKDSKSSFKQLWKLGREKYEAYFKAVFIADFFTLLWSLLLIIPGIIKGLQYSFAGLVALDKKTQSRDAFKESRRLITGRWWGVFWRLVLPTILFSVGTSVLAVIMGAQLGNKMDPTYGIVNSTAIFFLTPLFMAYIVELYLSLKKTR
;
A
#
# COMPACT_ATOMS: atom_id res chain seq x y z
N MET A 1 39.13 -14.98 -2.91
CA MET A 1 38.18 -15.48 -1.89
C MET A 1 36.76 -15.06 -2.28
N ILE A 2 36.02 -15.94 -2.95
CA ILE A 2 34.62 -15.68 -3.33
C ILE A 2 33.79 -15.97 -2.09
N SER A 3 33.33 -14.90 -1.42
CA SER A 3 32.39 -14.98 -0.31
C SER A 3 31.18 -15.82 -0.73
N LYS A 4 30.99 -16.98 -0.07
CA LYS A 4 29.76 -17.78 -0.14
C LYS A 4 28.60 -16.90 0.30
N THR A 5 28.00 -16.20 -0.65
CA THR A 5 26.77 -15.44 -0.43
C THR A 5 25.72 -16.48 -0.09
N LYS A 6 25.24 -16.52 1.17
CA LYS A 6 24.11 -17.38 1.55
C LYS A 6 23.02 -17.17 0.51
N SER A 7 22.69 -18.23 -0.23
CA SER A 7 21.72 -18.16 -1.33
C SER A 7 20.42 -17.59 -0.77
N LEU A 8 19.86 -16.62 -1.46
CA LEU A 8 18.63 -16.01 -1.03
C LEU A 8 17.50 -17.07 -0.94
N ILE A 9 16.69 -17.06 0.13
CA ILE A 9 15.59 -18.02 0.39
C ILE A 9 14.64 -18.15 -0.81
N SER A 10 14.18 -19.32 -1.23
CA SER A 10 13.36 -19.44 -2.44
C SER A 10 12.05 -18.64 -2.37
N PHE A 11 11.47 -18.28 -3.53
CA PHE A 11 10.15 -17.64 -3.58
C PHE A 11 9.08 -18.48 -2.88
N GLN A 12 9.12 -19.81 -3.08
CA GLN A 12 8.17 -20.75 -2.49
C GLN A 12 8.23 -20.71 -0.96
N ASP A 13 9.43 -20.70 -0.38
CA ASP A 13 9.62 -20.63 1.07
C ASP A 13 9.17 -19.28 1.67
N LEU A 14 9.43 -18.18 0.95
CA LEU A 14 8.97 -16.84 1.35
C LEU A 14 7.44 -16.77 1.34
N PHE A 15 6.83 -17.28 0.26
CA PHE A 15 5.38 -17.32 0.13
C PHE A 15 4.74 -18.25 1.17
N ALA A 16 5.29 -19.44 1.40
CA ALA A 16 4.79 -20.38 2.40
C ALA A 16 4.81 -19.77 3.81
N GLN A 17 5.87 -19.04 4.18
CA GLN A 17 5.95 -18.33 5.46
C GLN A 17 4.91 -17.21 5.56
N ALA A 18 4.75 -16.41 4.50
CA ALA A 18 3.76 -15.35 4.45
C ALA A 18 2.32 -15.90 4.52
N TRP A 19 2.04 -16.98 3.78
CA TRP A 19 0.76 -17.68 3.75
C TRP A 19 0.40 -18.26 5.11
N LYS A 20 1.35 -18.95 5.75
CA LYS A 20 1.18 -19.47 7.12
C LYS A 20 0.86 -18.34 8.09
N TYR A 21 1.62 -17.23 8.04
CA TYR A 21 1.39 -16.09 8.91
C TYR A 21 0.01 -15.44 8.67
N TYR A 22 -0.39 -15.30 7.39
CA TYR A 22 -1.67 -14.73 6.99
C TYR A 22 -2.84 -15.49 7.61
N TRP A 23 -2.87 -16.81 7.45
CA TRP A 23 -3.97 -17.62 8.00
C TRP A 23 -3.96 -17.69 9.52
N GLN A 24 -2.78 -17.74 10.15
CA GLN A 24 -2.68 -17.70 11.61
C GLN A 24 -3.18 -16.37 12.24
N ASN A 25 -3.15 -15.28 11.47
CA ASN A 25 -3.50 -13.95 11.95
C ASN A 25 -4.70 -13.34 11.22
N PHE A 26 -5.44 -14.14 10.44
CA PHE A 26 -6.46 -13.68 9.49
C PHE A 26 -7.44 -12.69 10.11
N ASN A 27 -8.07 -13.06 11.23
CA ASN A 27 -9.07 -12.21 11.90
C ASN A 27 -8.52 -10.83 12.28
N ARG A 28 -7.28 -10.76 12.74
CA ARG A 28 -6.66 -9.49 13.14
C ARG A 28 -6.28 -8.64 11.94
N LEU A 29 -5.73 -9.28 10.91
CA LEU A 29 -5.44 -8.60 9.64
C LEU A 29 -6.74 -8.02 9.06
N MET A 30 -7.83 -8.78 9.08
CA MET A 30 -9.13 -8.33 8.59
C MET A 30 -9.72 -7.20 9.45
N GLN A 31 -9.67 -7.30 10.79
CA GLN A 31 -10.10 -6.21 11.67
C GLN A 31 -9.34 -4.90 11.39
N LEU A 32 -8.03 -4.99 11.15
CA LEU A 32 -7.21 -3.85 10.75
C LEU A 32 -7.63 -3.27 9.40
N MET A 33 -8.05 -4.08 8.44
CA MET A 33 -8.47 -3.57 7.14
C MET A 33 -9.89 -2.99 7.14
N LEU A 34 -10.82 -3.58 7.89
CA LEU A 34 -12.23 -3.18 7.90
C LEU A 34 -12.44 -1.74 8.41
N ILE A 35 -11.62 -1.27 9.35
CA ILE A 35 -11.74 0.11 9.88
C ILE A 35 -11.43 1.19 8.83
N ALA A 36 -10.68 0.85 7.78
CA ALA A 36 -10.38 1.79 6.70
C ALA A 36 -11.56 1.93 5.70
N ILE A 37 -12.48 0.96 5.66
CA ILE A 37 -13.59 0.94 4.69
C ILE A 37 -14.53 2.14 4.87
N PRO A 38 -15.07 2.46 6.06
CA PRO A 38 -16.00 3.58 6.20
C PRO A 38 -15.41 4.90 5.72
N VAL A 39 -14.15 5.17 6.05
CA VAL A 39 -13.48 6.42 5.62
C VAL A 39 -13.20 6.42 4.12
N GLY A 40 -12.85 5.26 3.54
CA GLY A 40 -12.74 5.11 2.09
C GLY A 40 -14.05 5.37 1.36
N ILE A 41 -15.17 4.83 1.87
CA ILE A 41 -16.52 5.05 1.31
C ILE A 41 -16.90 6.52 1.41
N LEU A 42 -16.75 7.15 2.58
CA LEU A 42 -17.06 8.57 2.77
C LEU A 42 -16.20 9.47 1.86
N GLY A 43 -14.91 9.14 1.69
CA GLY A 43 -14.05 9.83 0.75
C GLY A 43 -14.48 9.66 -0.70
N MET A 44 -14.91 8.46 -1.09
CA MET A 44 -15.44 8.23 -2.43
C MET A 44 -16.73 9.02 -2.66
N ILE A 45 -17.65 9.05 -1.70
CA ILE A 45 -18.89 9.86 -1.78
C ILE A 45 -18.56 11.34 -1.95
N ALA A 46 -17.65 11.87 -1.15
CA ALA A 46 -17.27 13.27 -1.23
C ALA A 46 -16.66 13.60 -2.62
N VAL A 47 -15.74 12.76 -3.10
CA VAL A 47 -15.10 12.93 -4.41
C VAL A 47 -16.11 12.83 -5.56
N VAL A 48 -17.04 11.86 -5.51
CA VAL A 48 -18.10 11.74 -6.53
C VAL A 48 -19.00 12.97 -6.51
N GLY A 49 -19.33 13.50 -5.33
CA GLY A 49 -20.07 14.75 -5.17
C GLY A 49 -19.35 15.95 -5.80
N PHE A 50 -18.02 16.03 -5.63
CA PHE A 50 -17.22 17.08 -6.26
C PHE A 50 -17.11 16.92 -7.78
N ILE A 51 -16.87 15.70 -8.27
CA ILE A 51 -16.75 15.44 -9.72
C ILE A 51 -18.07 15.72 -10.43
N SER A 52 -19.20 15.42 -9.79
CA SER A 52 -20.55 15.64 -10.34
C SER A 52 -21.06 17.07 -10.11
N TRP A 53 -20.20 17.98 -9.66
CA TRP A 53 -20.58 19.36 -9.33
C TRP A 53 -21.08 20.14 -10.55
N ASP A 54 -20.55 19.85 -11.73
CA ASP A 54 -21.01 20.37 -13.02
C ASP A 54 -22.50 20.10 -13.27
N ARG A 55 -22.96 18.88 -12.95
CA ARG A 55 -24.38 18.51 -13.06
C ARG A 55 -25.24 19.29 -12.08
N VAL A 56 -24.76 19.50 -10.86
CA VAL A 56 -25.47 20.32 -9.86
C VAL A 56 -25.59 21.76 -10.35
N ILE A 57 -24.53 22.35 -10.89
CA ILE A 57 -24.56 23.69 -11.49
C ILE A 57 -25.65 23.76 -12.57
N SER A 58 -25.71 22.77 -13.46
CA SER A 58 -26.69 22.76 -14.56
C SER A 58 -28.16 22.73 -14.10
N LEU A 59 -28.44 22.06 -12.96
CA LEU A 59 -29.78 21.98 -12.35
C LEU A 59 -30.15 23.21 -11.53
N VAL A 60 -29.15 23.95 -11.05
CA VAL A 60 -29.33 25.13 -10.20
C VAL A 60 -29.40 26.41 -11.03
N LEU A 61 -28.71 26.50 -12.17
CA LEU A 61 -28.81 27.65 -13.09
C LEU A 61 -30.18 27.77 -13.76
N THR A 62 -31.01 26.73 -13.75
CA THR A 62 -32.44 26.80 -14.12
C THR A 62 -33.33 27.34 -13.00
N ASN A 63 -32.77 27.52 -11.80
CA ASN A 63 -33.43 28.06 -10.61
C ASN A 63 -32.84 29.45 -10.27
N THR A 64 -33.56 30.26 -9.49
CA THR A 64 -33.24 31.66 -9.14
C THR A 64 -32.02 31.85 -8.22
N VAL A 65 -31.14 30.87 -8.12
CA VAL A 65 -29.99 30.89 -7.20
C VAL A 65 -28.87 31.76 -7.76
N SER A 66 -28.28 32.61 -6.91
CA SER A 66 -27.20 33.51 -7.32
C SER A 66 -25.88 32.77 -7.60
N ILE A 67 -25.17 33.19 -8.65
CA ILE A 67 -23.86 32.62 -9.06
C ILE A 67 -22.84 32.56 -7.90
N PRO A 68 -22.71 33.57 -7.03
CA PRO A 68 -21.78 33.50 -5.90
C PRO A 68 -22.07 32.35 -4.92
N MET A 69 -23.35 32.02 -4.68
CA MET A 69 -23.73 30.96 -3.75
C MET A 69 -23.34 29.58 -4.27
N ILE A 70 -23.42 29.37 -5.59
CA ILE A 70 -22.95 28.15 -6.26
C ILE A 70 -21.43 28.01 -6.10
N GLY A 71 -20.67 29.08 -6.32
CA GLY A 71 -19.20 29.05 -6.15
C GLY A 71 -18.78 28.68 -4.73
N ILE A 72 -19.47 29.20 -3.71
CA ILE A 72 -19.22 28.87 -2.30
C ILE A 72 -19.51 27.40 -2.02
N ALA A 73 -20.66 26.88 -2.45
CA ALA A 73 -21.03 25.48 -2.23
C ALA A 73 -20.04 24.50 -2.89
N GLY A 74 -19.59 24.77 -4.11
CA GLY A 74 -18.59 23.96 -4.79
C GLY A 74 -17.25 23.95 -4.08
N SER A 75 -16.82 25.12 -3.58
CA SER A 75 -15.57 25.25 -2.80
C SER A 75 -15.63 24.46 -1.49
N LEU A 76 -16.77 24.49 -0.78
CA LEU A 76 -16.97 23.70 0.44
C LEU A 76 -16.92 22.19 0.17
N ILE A 77 -17.57 21.72 -0.90
CA ILE A 77 -17.55 20.30 -1.28
C ILE A 77 -16.13 19.86 -1.67
N MET A 78 -15.36 20.72 -2.35
CA MET A 78 -13.96 20.45 -2.65
C MET A 78 -13.14 20.27 -1.37
N ILE A 79 -13.29 21.18 -0.40
CA ILE A 79 -12.58 21.11 0.88
C ILE A 79 -12.94 19.82 1.62
N VAL A 80 -14.22 19.49 1.73
CA VAL A 80 -14.69 18.25 2.37
C VAL A 80 -14.10 17.02 1.67
N SER A 81 -14.07 17.01 0.33
CA SER A 81 -13.48 15.92 -0.46
C SER A 81 -11.99 15.73 -0.17
N LEU A 82 -11.22 16.82 -0.14
CA LEU A 82 -9.80 16.79 0.18
C LEU A 82 -9.55 16.35 1.64
N MET A 83 -10.40 16.73 2.58
CA MET A 83 -10.33 16.29 3.97
C MET A 83 -10.54 14.78 4.10
N PHE A 84 -11.54 14.21 3.41
CA PHE A 84 -11.75 12.77 3.45
C PHE A 84 -10.66 11.99 2.70
N LEU A 85 -10.20 12.49 1.55
CA LEU A 85 -9.08 11.89 0.81
C LEU A 85 -7.80 11.82 1.65
N SER A 86 -7.41 12.94 2.26
CA SER A 86 -6.23 12.98 3.14
C SER A 86 -6.40 12.06 4.36
N SER A 87 -7.58 12.02 4.96
CA SER A 87 -7.89 11.10 6.06
C SER A 87 -7.78 9.63 5.65
N ALA A 88 -8.30 9.25 4.47
CA ALA A 88 -8.20 7.89 3.95
C ALA A 88 -6.74 7.47 3.71
N ILE A 89 -5.91 8.38 3.18
CA ILE A 89 -4.47 8.14 2.98
C ILE A 89 -3.76 7.91 4.31
N ILE A 90 -3.99 8.80 5.30
CA ILE A 90 -3.37 8.67 6.64
C ILE A 90 -3.76 7.35 7.29
N LEU A 91 -5.05 6.98 7.23
CA LEU A 91 -5.53 5.71 7.75
C LEU A 91 -4.89 4.52 7.05
N GLY A 92 -4.80 4.54 5.72
CA GLY A 92 -4.10 3.50 4.95
C GLY A 92 -2.64 3.33 5.39
N LEU A 93 -1.94 4.43 5.64
CA LEU A 93 -0.56 4.41 6.15
C LEU A 93 -0.48 3.83 7.57
N VAL A 94 -1.38 4.23 8.47
CA VAL A 94 -1.47 3.69 9.84
C VAL A 94 -1.74 2.18 9.83
N MET A 95 -2.64 1.71 8.97
CA MET A 95 -2.93 0.28 8.84
C MET A 95 -1.74 -0.49 8.28
N LYS A 96 -1.09 0.06 7.25
CA LYS A 96 0.11 -0.53 6.64
C LYS A 96 1.24 -0.66 7.67
N THR A 97 1.50 0.37 8.48
CA THR A 97 2.54 0.29 9.52
C THR A 97 2.18 -0.61 10.68
N ALA A 98 0.89 -0.72 11.04
CA ALA A 98 0.42 -1.69 12.02
C ALA A 98 0.68 -3.13 11.55
N ILE A 99 0.25 -3.47 10.33
CA ILE A 99 0.46 -4.81 9.73
C ILE A 99 1.96 -5.10 9.60
N PHE A 100 2.75 -4.19 9.02
CA PHE A 100 4.19 -4.38 8.91
C PHE A 100 4.87 -4.56 10.26
N SER A 101 4.51 -3.76 11.27
CA SER A 101 5.09 -3.91 12.61
C SER A 101 4.70 -5.23 13.28
N MET A 102 3.46 -5.70 13.05
CA MET A 102 2.96 -6.97 13.54
C MET A 102 3.74 -8.14 12.93
N VAL A 103 3.93 -8.14 11.60
CA VAL A 103 4.68 -9.20 10.90
C VAL A 103 6.17 -9.15 11.27
N LEU A 104 6.77 -7.96 11.31
CA LEU A 104 8.20 -7.76 11.65
C LEU A 104 8.53 -8.33 13.03
N LYS A 105 7.65 -8.12 14.01
CA LYS A 105 7.83 -8.60 15.38
C LYS A 105 7.33 -10.03 15.60
N LYS A 106 6.78 -10.68 14.56
CA LYS A 106 6.02 -11.94 14.69
C LYS A 106 4.99 -11.87 15.82
N ASP A 107 4.39 -10.70 15.97
CA ASP A 107 3.44 -10.42 17.03
C ASP A 107 2.16 -11.21 16.77
N SER A 108 1.85 -12.07 17.72
CA SER A 108 0.69 -12.95 17.70
C SER A 108 -0.20 -12.75 18.93
N LYS A 109 0.03 -11.71 19.75
CA LYS A 109 -0.71 -11.50 21.00
C LYS A 109 -1.32 -10.11 21.13
N SER A 110 -0.82 -9.11 20.41
CA SER A 110 -1.36 -7.76 20.55
C SER A 110 -2.82 -7.65 20.13
N SER A 111 -3.58 -6.90 20.94
CA SER A 111 -4.98 -6.58 20.65
C SER A 111 -5.08 -5.51 19.57
N PHE A 112 -6.26 -5.39 18.94
CA PHE A 112 -6.53 -4.38 17.92
C PHE A 112 -6.15 -2.96 18.38
N LYS A 113 -6.54 -2.56 19.61
CA LYS A 113 -6.24 -1.24 20.16
C LYS A 113 -4.73 -0.98 20.27
N GLN A 114 -3.94 -2.00 20.61
CA GLN A 114 -2.48 -1.91 20.67
C GLN A 114 -1.88 -1.79 19.26
N LEU A 115 -2.36 -2.57 18.30
CA LEU A 115 -1.89 -2.52 16.91
C LEU A 115 -2.23 -1.16 16.25
N TRP A 116 -3.42 -0.62 16.52
CA TRP A 116 -3.82 0.71 16.08
C TRP A 116 -2.93 1.81 16.66
N LYS A 117 -2.67 1.76 17.98
CA LYS A 117 -1.75 2.68 18.64
C LYS A 117 -0.34 2.58 18.03
N LEU A 118 0.15 1.36 17.83
CA LEU A 118 1.45 1.10 17.21
C LEU A 118 1.54 1.66 15.79
N GLY A 119 0.50 1.49 14.97
CA GLY A 119 0.43 2.07 13.63
C GLY A 119 0.48 3.60 13.66
N ARG A 120 -0.30 4.23 14.54
CA ARG A 120 -0.33 5.69 14.70
C ARG A 120 0.97 6.29 15.24
N GLU A 121 1.71 5.56 16.06
CA GLU A 121 3.02 6.02 16.55
C GLU A 121 4.11 5.92 15.48
N LYS A 122 3.95 5.01 14.51
CA LYS A 122 5.00 4.68 13.54
C LYS A 122 4.76 5.14 12.11
N TYR A 123 3.52 5.53 11.76
CA TYR A 123 3.20 5.91 10.38
C TYR A 123 4.02 7.10 9.88
N GLU A 124 4.30 8.09 10.72
CA GLU A 124 5.05 9.28 10.32
C GLU A 124 6.49 8.94 9.93
N ALA A 125 7.18 8.14 10.74
CA ALA A 125 8.54 7.70 10.44
C ALA A 125 8.60 6.85 9.16
N TYR A 126 7.63 5.95 8.99
CA TYR A 126 7.49 5.16 7.76
C TYR A 126 7.22 6.05 6.54
N PHE A 127 6.27 6.99 6.66
CA PHE A 127 5.88 7.89 5.59
C PHE A 127 7.05 8.77 5.16
N LYS A 128 7.77 9.40 6.10
CA LYS A 128 8.95 10.20 5.79
C LYS A 128 10.02 9.38 5.06
N ALA A 129 10.25 8.13 5.46
CA ALA A 129 11.21 7.26 4.80
C ALA A 129 10.77 6.89 3.38
N VAL A 130 9.50 6.55 3.16
CA VAL A 130 8.97 6.21 1.83
C VAL A 130 8.90 7.45 0.93
N PHE A 131 8.42 8.57 1.44
CA PHE A 131 8.32 9.82 0.68
C PHE A 131 9.68 10.29 0.15
N ILE A 132 10.71 10.26 0.99
CA ILE A 132 12.07 10.60 0.56
C ILE A 132 12.61 9.56 -0.43
N ALA A 133 12.27 8.27 -0.26
CA ALA A 133 12.67 7.19 -1.17
C ALA A 133 12.13 7.42 -2.57
N ASP A 134 10.83 7.70 -2.64
CA ASP A 134 10.10 7.89 -3.88
C ASP A 134 10.55 9.18 -4.57
N PHE A 135 10.77 10.26 -3.80
CA PHE A 135 11.32 11.51 -4.33
C PHE A 135 12.68 11.31 -5.00
N PHE A 136 13.64 10.65 -4.33
CA PHE A 136 14.94 10.38 -4.96
C PHE A 136 14.84 9.39 -6.11
N THR A 137 13.97 8.38 -6.02
CA THR A 137 13.75 7.41 -7.11
C THR A 137 13.19 8.10 -8.35
N LEU A 138 12.27 9.05 -8.17
CA LEU A 138 11.72 9.85 -9.25
C LEU A 138 12.81 10.69 -9.91
N LEU A 139 13.64 11.38 -9.12
CA LEU A 139 14.78 12.15 -9.66
C LEU A 139 15.71 11.26 -10.49
N TRP A 140 16.09 10.08 -9.99
CA TRP A 140 16.92 9.14 -10.75
C TRP A 140 16.25 8.65 -12.02
N SER A 141 14.95 8.38 -11.98
CA SER A 141 14.17 7.90 -13.12
C SER A 141 13.98 8.96 -14.20
N LEU A 142 13.87 10.24 -13.80
CA LEU A 142 13.84 11.39 -14.71
C LEU A 142 15.17 11.60 -15.42
N LEU A 143 16.29 11.33 -14.75
CA LEU A 143 17.61 11.35 -15.38
C LEU A 143 17.74 10.18 -16.37
N LEU A 144 17.53 8.94 -15.90
CA LEU A 144 17.68 7.72 -16.69
C LEU A 144 16.83 6.59 -16.10
N ILE A 145 16.12 5.85 -16.96
CA ILE A 145 15.21 4.76 -16.55
C ILE A 145 15.95 3.64 -15.79
N ILE A 146 17.06 3.13 -16.33
CA ILE A 146 17.78 1.99 -15.74
C ILE A 146 18.35 2.30 -14.35
N PRO A 147 19.10 3.41 -14.13
CA PRO A 147 19.50 3.85 -12.79
C PRO A 147 18.30 4.09 -11.86
N GLY A 148 17.18 4.61 -12.38
CA GLY A 148 15.93 4.77 -11.65
C GLY A 148 15.43 3.45 -11.05
N ILE A 149 15.36 2.38 -11.84
CA ILE A 149 14.96 1.04 -11.38
C ILE A 149 15.90 0.52 -10.29
N ILE A 150 17.21 0.62 -10.50
CA ILE A 150 18.21 0.12 -9.52
C ILE A 150 18.10 0.89 -8.20
N LYS A 151 17.90 2.21 -8.26
CA LYS A 151 17.74 3.06 -7.07
C LYS A 151 16.42 2.82 -6.37
N GLY A 152 15.32 2.68 -7.11
CA GLY A 152 14.02 2.29 -6.58
C GLY A 152 14.08 0.95 -5.84
N LEU A 153 14.77 -0.04 -6.41
CA LEU A 153 15.05 -1.28 -5.68
C LEU A 153 15.83 -1.01 -4.40
N GLN A 154 16.98 -0.33 -4.46
CA GLN A 154 17.81 -0.01 -3.28
C GLN A 154 17.03 0.68 -2.15
N TYR A 155 15.97 1.43 -2.48
CA TYR A 155 15.15 2.16 -1.50
C TYR A 155 13.84 1.45 -1.13
N SER A 156 13.46 0.37 -1.80
CA SER A 156 12.20 -0.37 -1.59
C SER A 156 11.95 -0.84 -0.15
N PHE A 157 13.00 -1.06 0.65
CA PHE A 157 12.88 -1.48 2.05
C PHE A 157 13.15 -0.35 3.06
N ALA A 158 13.37 0.89 2.64
CA ALA A 158 13.68 2.01 3.54
C ALA A 158 12.60 2.20 4.63
N GLY A 159 11.33 2.11 4.25
CA GLY A 159 10.21 2.17 5.19
C GLY A 159 10.22 1.03 6.22
N LEU A 160 10.52 -0.21 5.81
CA LEU A 160 10.62 -1.34 6.74
C LEU A 160 11.81 -1.21 7.69
N VAL A 161 12.96 -0.72 7.21
CA VAL A 161 14.11 -0.43 8.06
C VAL A 161 13.76 0.63 9.11
N ALA A 162 13.06 1.70 8.71
CA ALA A 162 12.62 2.73 9.65
C ALA A 162 11.69 2.16 10.74
N LEU A 163 10.80 1.23 10.39
CA LEU A 163 9.93 0.54 11.34
C LEU A 163 10.67 -0.42 12.30
N ASP A 164 11.67 -1.12 11.78
CA ASP A 164 12.47 -2.13 12.49
C ASP A 164 13.45 -1.49 13.49
N LYS A 165 14.25 -0.52 13.03
CA LYS A 165 15.34 0.07 13.83
C LYS A 165 15.00 1.41 14.51
N LYS A 166 13.82 2.00 14.27
CA LYS A 166 13.45 3.36 14.71
C LYS A 166 14.50 4.43 14.32
N THR A 167 15.20 4.24 13.20
CA THR A 167 16.30 5.12 12.76
C THR A 167 15.78 6.28 11.91
N GLN A 168 16.51 7.40 11.92
CA GLN A 168 16.22 8.54 11.04
C GLN A 168 16.27 8.13 9.56
N SER A 169 15.52 8.84 8.70
CA SER A 169 15.32 8.48 7.30
C SER A 169 16.64 8.22 6.56
N ARG A 170 17.69 9.02 6.81
CA ARG A 170 19.02 8.89 6.17
C ARG A 170 19.69 7.53 6.43
N ASP A 171 19.64 7.05 7.66
CA ASP A 171 20.23 5.75 8.03
C ASP A 171 19.41 4.59 7.46
N ALA A 172 18.08 4.76 7.38
CA ALA A 172 17.19 3.79 6.78
C ALA A 172 17.52 3.56 5.29
N PHE A 173 17.87 4.60 4.54
CA PHE A 173 18.31 4.49 3.15
C PHE A 173 19.62 3.74 3.00
N LYS A 174 20.60 4.11 3.81
CA LYS A 174 21.93 3.49 3.75
C LYS A 174 21.82 2.00 4.03
N GLU A 175 21.00 1.62 5.01
CA GLU A 175 20.77 0.22 5.34
C GLU A 175 19.94 -0.52 4.28
N SER A 176 18.87 0.07 3.76
CA SER A 176 18.10 -0.54 2.66
C SER A 176 18.98 -0.79 1.43
N ARG A 177 19.80 0.19 1.05
CA ARG A 177 20.78 0.05 -0.03
C ARG A 177 21.79 -1.04 0.28
N ARG A 178 22.30 -1.11 1.51
CA ARG A 178 23.20 -2.17 1.96
C ARG A 178 22.56 -3.54 1.75
N LEU A 179 21.31 -3.74 2.18
CA LEU A 179 20.61 -5.03 2.04
C LEU A 179 20.49 -5.53 0.60
N ILE A 180 20.50 -4.64 -0.40
CA ILE A 180 20.29 -4.98 -1.82
C ILE A 180 21.59 -5.02 -2.64
N THR A 181 22.60 -4.24 -2.23
CA THR A 181 23.88 -4.13 -2.95
C THR A 181 24.54 -5.51 -3.09
N GLY A 182 24.90 -5.88 -4.33
CA GLY A 182 25.50 -7.18 -4.67
C GLY A 182 24.51 -8.29 -5.05
N ARG A 183 23.20 -8.06 -4.91
CA ARG A 183 22.15 -9.06 -5.22
C ARG A 183 20.84 -8.44 -5.72
N TRP A 184 20.94 -7.25 -6.31
CA TRP A 184 19.79 -6.46 -6.77
C TRP A 184 18.91 -7.22 -7.77
N TRP A 185 19.52 -8.01 -8.66
CA TRP A 185 18.80 -8.83 -9.64
C TRP A 185 17.92 -9.90 -9.00
N GLY A 186 18.44 -10.59 -7.98
CA GLY A 186 17.66 -11.58 -7.23
C GLY A 186 16.52 -10.95 -6.44
N VAL A 187 16.74 -9.75 -5.87
CA VAL A 187 15.71 -8.98 -5.16
C VAL A 187 14.63 -8.48 -6.12
N PHE A 188 15.03 -8.01 -7.31
CA PHE A 188 14.12 -7.55 -8.35
C PHE A 188 13.08 -8.62 -8.69
N TRP A 189 13.51 -9.84 -9.02
CA TRP A 189 12.55 -10.90 -9.34
C TRP A 189 11.66 -11.31 -8.17
N ARG A 190 12.16 -11.23 -6.93
CA ARG A 190 11.35 -11.50 -5.74
C ARG A 190 10.33 -10.43 -5.43
N LEU A 191 10.46 -9.23 -5.99
CA LEU A 191 9.45 -8.19 -5.88
C LEU A 191 8.48 -8.25 -7.08
N VAL A 192 9.01 -8.43 -8.28
CA VAL A 192 8.23 -8.41 -9.53
C VAL A 192 7.35 -9.65 -9.68
N LEU A 193 7.90 -10.85 -9.48
CA LEU A 193 7.18 -12.11 -9.71
C LEU A 193 5.90 -12.23 -8.85
N PRO A 194 5.93 -12.02 -7.53
CA PRO A 194 4.70 -12.02 -6.75
C PRO A 194 3.74 -10.92 -7.20
N THR A 195 4.23 -9.71 -7.47
CA THR A 195 3.36 -8.59 -7.89
C THR A 195 2.57 -8.95 -9.15
N ILE A 196 3.22 -9.58 -10.15
CA ILE A 196 2.56 -10.08 -11.35
C ILE A 196 1.58 -11.19 -11.00
N LEU A 197 1.97 -12.19 -10.21
CA LEU A 197 1.09 -13.31 -9.83
C LEU A 197 -0.16 -12.83 -9.08
N PHE A 198 -0.02 -11.90 -8.13
CA PHE A 198 -1.14 -11.31 -7.40
C PHE A 198 -2.06 -10.53 -8.35
N SER A 199 -1.51 -9.72 -9.25
CA SER A 199 -2.29 -8.92 -10.20
C SER A 199 -3.04 -9.77 -11.23
N VAL A 200 -2.38 -10.80 -11.77
CA VAL A 200 -3.02 -11.75 -12.68
C VAL A 200 -4.11 -12.54 -11.93
N GLY A 201 -3.82 -12.99 -10.72
CA GLY A 201 -4.78 -13.71 -9.87
C GLY A 201 -6.06 -12.91 -9.62
N THR A 202 -5.95 -11.63 -9.24
CA THR A 202 -7.14 -10.78 -9.02
C THR A 202 -7.90 -10.52 -10.33
N SER A 203 -7.18 -10.30 -11.43
CA SER A 203 -7.80 -10.02 -12.74
C SER A 203 -8.54 -11.25 -13.28
N VAL A 204 -7.97 -12.44 -13.15
CA VAL A 204 -8.63 -13.70 -13.55
C VAL A 204 -9.90 -13.94 -12.74
N LEU A 205 -9.84 -13.77 -11.42
CA LEU A 205 -11.03 -13.89 -10.56
C LEU A 205 -12.12 -12.90 -10.97
N ALA A 206 -11.74 -11.65 -11.24
CA ALA A 206 -12.68 -10.62 -11.66
C ALA A 206 -13.29 -10.91 -13.04
N VAL A 207 -12.51 -11.43 -14.01
CA VAL A 207 -13.02 -11.82 -15.33
C VAL A 207 -13.96 -13.03 -15.23
N ILE A 208 -13.65 -14.04 -14.43
CA ILE A 208 -14.52 -15.22 -14.25
C ILE A 208 -15.87 -14.79 -13.66
N MET A 209 -15.86 -13.97 -12.61
CA MET A 209 -17.11 -13.49 -12.00
C MET A 209 -17.86 -12.52 -12.93
N GLY A 210 -17.16 -11.64 -13.64
CA GLY A 210 -17.77 -10.74 -14.63
C GLY A 210 -18.36 -11.47 -15.85
N ALA A 211 -17.76 -12.60 -16.25
CA ALA A 211 -18.28 -13.44 -17.34
C ALA A 211 -19.58 -14.16 -16.95
N GLN A 212 -19.76 -14.51 -15.68
CA GLN A 212 -21.02 -15.06 -15.17
C GLN A 212 -22.16 -14.03 -15.14
N LEU A 213 -21.84 -12.73 -15.15
CA LEU A 213 -22.80 -11.63 -14.97
C LEU A 213 -23.00 -10.79 -16.24
N GLY A 214 -22.46 -11.21 -17.38
CA GLY A 214 -22.84 -10.71 -18.70
C GLY A 214 -22.21 -9.39 -19.17
N ASN A 215 -21.41 -8.68 -18.35
CA ASN A 215 -20.66 -7.52 -18.85
C ASN A 215 -19.45 -7.10 -17.98
N LYS A 216 -18.30 -6.83 -18.61
CA LYS A 216 -17.08 -6.30 -17.94
C LYS A 216 -17.20 -4.85 -17.45
N MET A 217 -18.23 -4.14 -17.91
CA MET A 217 -18.60 -2.78 -17.47
C MET A 217 -19.62 -2.79 -16.33
N ASP A 218 -20.07 -3.97 -15.88
CA ASP A 218 -20.96 -4.09 -14.75
C ASP A 218 -20.22 -3.66 -13.46
N PRO A 219 -20.81 -2.77 -12.63
CA PRO A 219 -20.28 -2.41 -11.31
C PRO A 219 -19.84 -3.60 -10.43
N THR A 220 -20.44 -4.78 -10.63
CA THR A 220 -20.06 -6.03 -9.95
C THR A 220 -18.61 -6.46 -10.20
N TYR A 221 -18.03 -6.23 -11.38
CA TYR A 221 -16.61 -6.51 -11.64
C TYR A 221 -15.71 -5.69 -10.69
N GLY A 222 -16.03 -4.41 -10.52
CA GLY A 222 -15.29 -3.50 -9.64
C GLY A 222 -15.36 -3.93 -8.18
N ILE A 223 -16.54 -4.38 -7.73
CA ILE A 223 -16.75 -4.90 -6.39
C ILE A 223 -15.90 -6.15 -6.17
N VAL A 224 -16.00 -7.15 -7.06
CA VAL A 224 -15.23 -8.40 -6.97
C VAL A 224 -13.72 -8.15 -6.91
N ASN A 225 -13.20 -7.33 -7.82
CA ASN A 225 -11.76 -7.05 -7.87
C ASN A 225 -11.29 -6.32 -6.60
N SER A 226 -12.08 -5.35 -6.11
CA SER A 226 -11.77 -4.61 -4.89
C SER A 226 -11.79 -5.51 -3.66
N THR A 227 -12.76 -6.43 -3.57
CA THR A 227 -12.83 -7.44 -2.52
C THR A 227 -11.63 -8.39 -2.56
N ALA A 228 -11.25 -8.89 -3.74
CA ALA A 228 -10.08 -9.75 -3.89
C ALA A 228 -8.79 -9.04 -3.44
N ILE A 229 -8.58 -7.79 -3.88
CA ILE A 229 -7.44 -6.96 -3.47
C ILE A 229 -7.45 -6.73 -1.96
N PHE A 230 -8.61 -6.47 -1.38
CA PHE A 230 -8.76 -6.30 0.06
C PHE A 230 -8.23 -7.53 0.83
N PHE A 231 -8.69 -8.74 0.49
CA PHE A 231 -8.24 -9.95 1.18
C PHE A 231 -6.76 -10.30 0.92
N LEU A 232 -6.24 -10.01 -0.27
CA LEU A 232 -4.87 -10.36 -0.65
C LEU A 232 -3.81 -9.36 -0.20
N THR A 233 -4.19 -8.12 0.08
CA THR A 233 -3.25 -7.06 0.48
C THR A 233 -2.41 -7.41 1.71
N PRO A 234 -2.96 -7.95 2.83
CA PRO A 234 -2.16 -8.32 4.00
C PRO A 234 -1.22 -9.48 3.74
N LEU A 235 -1.61 -10.41 2.86
CA LEU A 235 -0.74 -11.51 2.44
C LEU A 235 0.46 -10.97 1.68
N PHE A 236 0.23 -10.05 0.73
CA PHE A 236 1.32 -9.38 0.03
C PHE A 236 2.22 -8.59 0.98
N MET A 237 1.63 -7.86 1.95
CA MET A 237 2.39 -7.15 2.98
C MET A 237 3.26 -8.10 3.82
N ALA A 238 2.72 -9.25 4.24
CA ALA A 238 3.49 -10.27 4.96
C ALA A 238 4.65 -10.79 4.12
N TYR A 239 4.41 -11.07 2.83
CA TYR A 239 5.46 -11.49 1.89
C TYR A 239 6.61 -10.47 1.80
N ILE A 240 6.29 -9.19 1.65
CA ILE A 240 7.32 -8.12 1.59
C ILE A 240 8.15 -8.07 2.88
N VAL A 241 7.52 -8.29 4.04
CA VAL A 241 8.24 -8.35 5.32
C VAL A 241 9.10 -9.61 5.43
N GLU A 242 8.62 -10.79 5.02
CA GLU A 242 9.45 -12.00 5.01
C GLU A 242 10.65 -11.86 4.07
N LEU A 243 10.46 -11.23 2.91
CA LEU A 243 11.55 -10.91 1.99
C LEU A 243 12.58 -10.01 2.68
N TYR A 244 12.14 -8.93 3.33
CA TYR A 244 13.03 -8.07 4.12
C TYR A 244 13.79 -8.83 5.21
N LEU A 245 13.11 -9.67 5.99
CA LEU A 245 13.73 -10.49 7.04
C LEU A 245 14.75 -11.48 6.46
N SER A 246 14.46 -12.08 5.30
CA SER A 246 15.38 -12.97 4.61
C SER A 246 16.65 -12.25 4.16
N LEU A 247 16.51 -11.01 3.66
CA LEU A 247 17.63 -10.17 3.26
C LEU A 247 18.51 -9.82 4.47
N LYS A 248 17.90 -9.51 5.62
CA LYS A 248 18.62 -9.22 6.86
C LYS A 248 19.41 -10.43 7.38
N LYS A 249 18.84 -11.65 7.29
CA LYS A 249 19.47 -12.91 7.75
C LYS A 249 20.63 -13.40 6.88
N THR A 250 20.65 -13.02 5.61
CA THR A 250 21.62 -13.51 4.62
C THR A 250 22.79 -12.55 4.39
N ARG A 251 22.94 -11.54 5.26
CA ARG A 251 23.88 -10.42 5.08
C ARG A 251 24.68 -10.10 6.34
#